data_AF-A0A1H9QI44-F1
#
_entry.id   AF-A0A1H9QI44-F1
#
_cell.length_a   1.000
_cell.length_b   1.000
_cell.length_c   1.000
_cell.angle_alpha   90.00
_cell.angle_beta   90.00
_cell.angle_gamma   90.00
#
_symmetry.space_group_name_H-M   'P 1'
#
loop_
_entity.id
_entity.type
_entity.pdbx_description
1 polymer ?
#
loop_
_entity_poly.entity_id
_entity_poly.type
_entity_poly.pdbx_seq_one_letter_code
_entity_poly.pdbx_strand_id
1 'polypeptide(L)'
;MNDEAMAGMYQHLVAQRDKTRQEIRRLPPEVRRAYMRQAKQKSRQRLRETSEQGRVDLTTDDIRSALADAAIALIGSRDPAGEAVLAAAAKLAWPEHPAATANVTARIRKGKLKPRSLPQAEPFAEPDDRRRLSATAGKAAKRIARAWGLEDAQAEVLFAVPEATWRSIAQSQAVELDQESLIRISAAVGIFKALRTVFADSMADRWPSIANKNALFRDLSPVEAMMIDGLPKMLDTRRHVEAMVQGL
;
A
#
# COMPACT_ATOMS: atom_id res chain seq x y z
N MET A 1 40.27 2.96 -8.28
CA MET A 1 40.59 1.56 -7.94
C MET A 1 40.17 0.74 -9.16
N ASN A 2 41.11 0.17 -9.91
CA ASN A 2 40.82 -0.42 -11.23
C ASN A 2 40.00 -1.72 -11.10
N ASP A 3 39.08 -1.96 -12.05
CA ASP A 3 38.20 -3.14 -12.08
C ASP A 3 38.99 -4.47 -12.05
N GLU A 4 40.19 -4.48 -12.63
CA GLU A 4 41.08 -5.63 -12.66
C GLU A 4 41.63 -5.98 -11.26
N ALA A 5 41.91 -4.95 -10.44
CA ALA A 5 42.35 -5.14 -9.06
C ALA A 5 41.20 -5.63 -8.16
N MET A 6 39.96 -5.18 -8.42
CA MET A 6 38.76 -5.66 -7.73
C MET A 6 38.44 -7.12 -8.10
N ALA A 7 38.56 -7.48 -9.38
CA ALA A 7 38.37 -8.85 -9.85
C ALA A 7 39.43 -9.80 -9.25
N GLY A 8 40.70 -9.39 -9.21
CA GLY A 8 41.77 -10.15 -8.56
C GLY A 8 41.55 -10.34 -7.06
N MET A 9 41.11 -9.29 -6.35
CA MET A 9 40.76 -9.36 -4.93
C MET A 9 39.56 -10.28 -4.68
N TYR A 10 38.52 -10.22 -5.52
CA TYR A 10 37.35 -11.08 -5.43
C TYR A 10 37.70 -12.56 -5.64
N GLN A 11 38.51 -12.87 -6.66
CA GLN A 11 38.96 -14.24 -6.91
C GLN A 11 39.79 -14.80 -5.74
N HIS A 12 40.66 -13.97 -5.15
CA HIS A 12 41.43 -14.36 -3.97
C HIS A 12 40.53 -14.67 -2.77
N LEU A 13 39.53 -13.82 -2.49
CA LEU A 13 38.57 -14.03 -1.41
C LEU A 13 37.71 -15.29 -1.61
N VAL A 14 37.30 -15.57 -2.86
CA VAL A 14 36.56 -16.79 -3.20
C VAL A 14 37.42 -18.03 -2.99
N ALA A 15 38.67 -18.03 -3.48
CA ALA A 15 39.61 -19.14 -3.30
C ALA A 15 39.90 -19.40 -1.81
N GLN A 16 40.07 -18.35 -1.02
CA GLN A 16 40.29 -18.44 0.43
C GLN A 16 39.05 -19.00 1.15
N ARG A 17 37.85 -18.59 0.74
CA ARG A 17 36.58 -19.14 1.25
C ARG A 17 36.43 -20.62 0.94
N ASP A 18 36.78 -21.04 -0.27
CA ASP A 18 36.66 -22.42 -0.69
C ASP A 18 37.69 -23.32 0.01
N LYS A 19 38.92 -22.85 0.21
CA LYS A 19 39.93 -23.52 1.05
C LYS A 19 39.43 -23.73 2.48
N THR A 20 38.92 -22.66 3.10
CA THR A 20 38.34 -22.70 4.45
C THR A 20 37.19 -23.70 4.54
N ARG A 21 36.32 -23.74 3.54
CA ARG A 21 35.18 -24.68 3.47
C ARG A 21 35.64 -26.14 3.35
N GLN A 22 36.70 -26.40 2.58
CA GLN A 22 37.31 -27.72 2.47
C GLN A 22 37.97 -28.17 3.77
N GLU A 23 38.67 -27.27 4.46
CA GLU A 23 39.28 -27.54 5.77
C GLU A 23 38.21 -27.87 6.83
N ILE A 24 37.11 -27.10 6.90
CA ILE A 24 36.00 -27.37 7.82
C ILE A 24 35.34 -28.73 7.52
N ARG A 25 35.25 -29.13 6.25
CA ARG A 25 34.68 -30.44 5.86
C ARG A 25 35.54 -31.60 6.32
N ARG A 26 36.87 -31.43 6.38
CA ARG A 26 37.85 -32.43 6.83
C ARG A 26 37.96 -32.56 8.34
N LEU A 27 37.36 -31.64 9.11
CA LEU A 27 37.33 -31.72 10.57
C LEU A 27 36.54 -32.96 11.05
N PRO A 28 36.97 -33.59 12.16
CA PRO A 28 36.19 -34.63 12.83
C PRO A 28 34.75 -34.17 13.13
N PRO A 29 33.74 -35.07 13.06
CA PRO A 29 32.33 -34.69 13.15
C PRO A 29 31.96 -33.84 14.37
N GLU A 30 32.55 -34.12 15.53
CA GLU A 30 32.27 -33.40 16.78
C GLU A 30 32.84 -31.98 16.78
N VAL A 31 34.07 -31.81 16.29
CA VAL A 31 34.74 -30.51 16.16
C VAL A 31 34.00 -29.65 15.14
N ARG A 32 33.55 -30.24 14.03
CA ARG A 32 32.71 -29.55 13.03
C ARG A 32 31.37 -29.09 13.62
N ARG A 33 30.71 -29.90 14.45
CA ARG A 33 29.47 -29.52 15.14
C ARG A 33 29.70 -28.37 16.12
N ALA A 34 30.79 -28.39 16.89
CA ALA A 34 31.16 -27.30 17.79
C ALA A 34 31.48 -26.01 17.02
N TYR A 35 32.26 -26.13 15.94
CA TYR A 35 32.57 -25.03 15.03
C TYR A 35 31.31 -24.39 14.45
N MET A 36 30.37 -25.19 13.93
CA MET A 36 29.11 -24.69 13.37
C MET A 36 28.22 -24.02 14.43
N ARG A 37 28.20 -24.53 15.67
CA ARG A 37 27.49 -23.90 16.79
C ARG A 37 28.07 -22.53 17.12
N GLN A 38 29.40 -22.42 17.24
CA GLN A 38 30.08 -21.15 17.50
C GLN A 38 29.93 -20.16 16.35
N ALA A 39 30.05 -20.62 15.10
CA ALA A 39 29.85 -19.78 13.92
C ALA A 39 28.42 -19.22 13.84
N LYS A 40 27.41 -20.04 14.17
CA LYS A 40 26.00 -19.60 14.21
C LYS A 40 25.75 -18.61 15.35
N GLN A 41 26.36 -18.80 16.52
CA GLN A 41 26.30 -17.84 17.63
C GLN A 41 26.93 -16.50 17.25
N LYS A 42 28.15 -16.49 16.70
CA LYS A 42 28.84 -15.27 16.23
C LYS A 42 28.08 -14.56 15.11
N SER A 43 27.42 -15.30 14.22
CA SER A 43 26.56 -14.72 13.19
C SER A 43 25.34 -14.02 13.81
N ARG A 44 24.65 -14.69 14.75
CA ARG A 44 23.50 -14.09 15.46
C ARG A 44 23.89 -12.85 16.28
N GLN A 45 25.07 -12.88 16.90
CA GLN A 45 25.59 -11.75 17.67
C GLN A 45 25.89 -10.55 16.77
N ARG A 46 26.60 -10.77 15.64
CA ARG A 46 26.84 -9.72 14.63
C ARG A 46 25.54 -9.14 14.08
N LEU A 47 24.52 -9.97 13.86
CA LEU A 47 23.21 -9.53 13.39
C LEU A 47 22.48 -8.65 14.41
N ARG A 48 22.65 -8.91 15.72
CA ARG A 48 22.09 -8.08 16.79
C ARG A 48 22.82 -6.74 16.90
N GLU A 49 24.15 -6.77 16.89
CA GLU A 49 25.01 -5.58 16.96
C GLU A 49 24.80 -4.64 15.76
N THR A 50 24.63 -5.19 14.55
CA THR A 50 24.33 -4.39 13.33
C THR A 50 22.92 -3.81 13.35
N SER A 51 21.93 -4.58 13.82
CA SER A 51 20.56 -4.10 14.06
C SER A 51 20.50 -2.97 15.10
N GLU A 52 21.30 -3.04 16.16
CA GLU A 52 21.40 -1.98 17.20
C GLU A 52 22.08 -0.71 16.66
N GLN A 53 22.97 -0.84 15.67
CA GLN A 53 23.64 0.28 15.00
C GLN A 53 22.85 0.85 13.82
N GLY A 54 21.61 0.39 13.56
CA GLY A 54 20.77 0.86 12.47
C GLY A 54 21.29 0.50 11.07
N ARG A 55 22.27 -0.41 10.98
CA ARG A 55 22.86 -0.85 9.71
C ARG A 55 22.27 -2.22 9.38
N VAL A 56 21.34 -2.26 8.42
CA VAL A 56 20.74 -3.53 7.97
C VAL A 56 21.78 -4.29 7.15
N ASP A 57 22.32 -5.38 7.70
CA ASP A 57 23.12 -6.33 6.92
C ASP A 57 22.24 -6.92 5.81
N LEU A 58 22.65 -6.79 4.55
CA LEU A 58 21.92 -7.36 3.39
C LEU A 58 22.09 -8.88 3.34
N THR A 59 21.43 -9.61 4.24
CA THR A 59 21.46 -11.07 4.20
C THR A 59 20.61 -11.60 3.04
N THR A 60 20.86 -12.85 2.63
CA THR A 60 20.03 -13.51 1.60
C THR A 60 18.56 -13.59 2.02
N ASP A 61 18.26 -13.69 3.32
CA ASP A 61 16.89 -13.75 3.82
C ASP A 61 16.18 -12.39 3.73
N ASP A 62 16.91 -11.31 4.01
CA ASP A 62 16.43 -9.94 3.86
C ASP A 62 16.15 -9.61 2.39
N ILE A 63 17.06 -10.00 1.50
CA ILE A 63 16.88 -9.84 0.04
C ILE A 63 15.63 -10.60 -0.42
N ARG A 64 15.43 -11.85 -0.01
CA ARG A 64 14.23 -12.62 -0.38
C ARG A 64 12.96 -11.98 0.16
N SER A 65 12.98 -11.49 1.39
CA SER A 65 11.83 -10.84 2.01
C SER A 65 11.47 -9.54 1.29
N ALA A 66 12.47 -8.71 0.96
CA ALA A 66 12.27 -7.48 0.19
C ALA A 66 11.73 -7.76 -1.22
N LEU A 67 12.25 -8.77 -1.91
CA LEU A 67 11.75 -9.17 -3.23
C LEU A 67 10.32 -9.74 -3.16
N ALA A 68 9.99 -10.50 -2.12
CA ALA A 68 8.63 -10.98 -1.91
C ALA A 68 7.65 -9.82 -1.69
N ASP A 69 8.05 -8.82 -0.90
CA ASP A 69 7.27 -7.61 -0.69
C ASP A 69 7.10 -6.80 -1.99
N ALA A 70 8.16 -6.67 -2.80
CA ALA A 70 8.09 -6.02 -4.11
C ALA A 70 7.15 -6.74 -5.07
N ALA A 71 7.20 -8.09 -5.10
CA ALA A 71 6.27 -8.89 -5.91
C ALA A 71 4.81 -8.69 -5.45
N ILE A 72 4.54 -8.66 -4.14
CA ILE A 72 3.20 -8.38 -3.61
C ILE A 72 2.73 -6.99 -4.06
N ALA A 73 3.59 -5.97 -4.01
CA ALA A 73 3.26 -4.62 -4.45
C ALA A 73 2.91 -4.55 -5.94
N LEU A 74 3.74 -5.14 -6.81
CA LEU A 74 3.52 -5.19 -8.26
C LEU A 74 2.21 -5.90 -8.63
N ILE A 75 1.92 -7.04 -7.99
CA ILE A 75 0.66 -7.76 -8.21
C ILE A 75 -0.55 -6.92 -7.73
N GLY A 76 -0.38 -6.17 -6.64
CA GLY A 76 -1.39 -5.25 -6.11
C GLY A 76 -1.72 -4.10 -7.07
N SER A 77 -0.71 -3.54 -7.75
CA SER A 77 -0.87 -2.49 -8.76
C SER A 77 -1.32 -2.99 -10.13
N ARG A 78 -1.52 -4.31 -10.29
CA ARG A 78 -1.87 -4.98 -11.55
C ARG A 78 -0.77 -4.88 -12.61
N ASP A 79 0.49 -4.87 -12.17
CA ASP A 79 1.63 -4.90 -13.06
C ASP A 79 1.70 -6.26 -13.82
N PRO A 80 1.78 -6.26 -15.16
CA PRO A 80 1.81 -7.48 -15.95
C PRO A 80 3.01 -8.39 -15.66
N ALA A 81 4.17 -7.82 -15.31
CA ALA A 81 5.35 -8.62 -15.00
C ALA A 81 5.20 -9.31 -13.64
N GLY A 82 4.63 -8.61 -12.65
CA GLY A 82 4.27 -9.21 -11.35
C GLY A 82 3.29 -10.39 -11.51
N GLU A 83 2.26 -10.24 -12.35
CA GLU A 83 1.29 -11.31 -12.62
C GLU A 83 1.91 -12.50 -13.36
N ALA A 84 2.78 -12.26 -14.34
CA ALA A 84 3.50 -13.31 -15.08
C ALA A 84 4.43 -14.12 -14.16
N VAL A 85 5.19 -13.44 -13.29
CA VAL A 85 6.07 -14.09 -12.31
C VAL A 85 5.28 -14.93 -11.32
N LEU A 86 4.15 -14.42 -10.80
CA LEU A 86 3.27 -15.21 -9.93
C LEU A 86 2.74 -16.45 -10.64
N ALA A 87 2.30 -16.33 -11.90
CA ALA A 87 1.79 -17.47 -12.66
C ALA A 87 2.87 -18.55 -12.86
N ALA A 88 4.11 -18.15 -13.14
CA ALA A 88 5.24 -19.09 -13.25
C ALA A 88 5.56 -19.75 -11.89
N ALA A 89 5.62 -18.96 -10.82
CA ALA A 89 5.90 -19.45 -9.48
C ALA A 89 4.82 -20.41 -8.97
N ALA A 90 3.54 -20.11 -9.22
CA ALA A 90 2.42 -20.94 -8.80
C ALA A 90 2.43 -22.32 -9.48
N LYS A 91 2.78 -22.39 -10.78
CA LYS A 91 2.92 -23.66 -11.50
C LYS A 91 3.98 -24.57 -10.88
N LEU A 92 5.08 -23.99 -10.40
CA LEU A 92 6.18 -24.75 -9.80
C LEU A 92 5.88 -25.14 -8.34
N ALA A 93 5.36 -24.21 -7.56
CA ALA A 93 5.15 -24.40 -6.12
C ALA A 93 3.86 -25.18 -5.80
N TRP A 94 2.83 -25.04 -6.63
CA TRP A 94 1.50 -25.60 -6.40
C TRP A 94 0.89 -26.17 -7.70
N PRO A 95 1.51 -27.21 -8.30
CA PRO A 95 1.04 -27.79 -9.55
C PRO A 95 -0.40 -28.33 -9.46
N GLU A 96 -0.79 -28.87 -8.30
CA GLU A 96 -2.13 -29.43 -8.04
C GLU A 96 -3.21 -28.39 -7.71
N HIS A 97 -2.84 -27.09 -7.68
CA HIS A 97 -3.76 -26.01 -7.33
C HIS A 97 -3.92 -25.02 -8.48
N PRO A 98 -4.73 -25.34 -9.50
CA PRO A 98 -4.91 -24.48 -10.68
C PRO A 98 -5.48 -23.09 -10.35
N ALA A 99 -6.17 -22.95 -9.22
CA ALA A 99 -6.69 -21.67 -8.73
C ALA A 99 -5.71 -20.85 -7.86
N ALA A 100 -4.48 -21.33 -7.62
CA ALA A 100 -3.54 -20.70 -6.69
C ALA A 100 -3.21 -19.25 -7.09
N THR A 101 -2.89 -19.01 -8.37
CA THR A 101 -2.63 -17.67 -8.91
C THR A 101 -3.80 -16.73 -8.65
N ALA A 102 -5.02 -17.14 -9.02
CA ALA A 102 -6.22 -16.33 -8.86
C ALA A 102 -6.52 -16.03 -7.38
N ASN A 103 -6.35 -17.02 -6.49
CA ASN A 103 -6.55 -16.87 -5.06
C ASN A 103 -5.53 -15.92 -4.41
N VAL A 104 -4.25 -16.05 -4.75
CA VAL A 104 -3.18 -15.18 -4.24
C VAL A 104 -3.42 -13.75 -4.70
N THR A 105 -3.67 -13.54 -5.99
CA THR A 105 -3.99 -12.22 -6.55
C THR A 105 -5.22 -11.61 -5.89
N ALA A 106 -6.28 -12.39 -5.67
CA ALA A 106 -7.48 -11.92 -4.98
C ALA A 106 -7.19 -11.48 -3.53
N ARG A 107 -6.36 -12.23 -2.80
CA ARG A 107 -5.98 -11.88 -1.42
C ARG A 107 -5.13 -10.62 -1.35
N ILE A 108 -4.20 -10.44 -2.29
CA ILE A 108 -3.38 -9.22 -2.40
C ILE A 108 -4.27 -8.01 -2.69
N ARG A 109 -5.13 -8.11 -3.72
CA ARG A 109 -6.04 -7.02 -4.12
C ARG A 109 -7.06 -6.65 -3.05
N LYS A 110 -7.50 -7.61 -2.24
CA LYS A 110 -8.38 -7.38 -1.07
C LYS A 110 -7.61 -6.90 0.17
N GLY A 111 -6.29 -6.71 0.08
CA GLY A 111 -5.44 -6.28 1.20
C GLY A 111 -5.31 -7.32 2.32
N LYS A 112 -5.65 -8.59 2.06
CA LYS A 112 -5.48 -9.72 3.01
C LYS A 112 -4.06 -10.28 2.99
N LEU A 113 -3.27 -9.92 1.99
CA LEU A 113 -1.83 -10.18 1.91
C LEU A 113 -1.16 -8.87 1.50
N LYS A 114 -0.30 -8.29 2.35
CA LYS A 114 0.32 -6.98 2.16
C LYS A 114 1.85 -7.10 2.28
N PRO A 115 2.62 -6.22 1.62
CA PRO A 115 4.04 -6.10 1.88
C PRO A 115 4.28 -5.83 3.37
N ARG A 116 5.29 -6.48 3.95
CA ARG A 116 5.60 -6.34 5.39
C ARG A 116 6.56 -5.18 5.65
N SER A 117 7.48 -4.92 4.73
CA SER A 117 8.62 -4.02 4.93
C SER A 117 8.65 -2.84 3.95
N LEU A 118 7.88 -2.88 2.86
CA LEU A 118 7.76 -1.74 1.96
C LEU A 118 6.86 -0.67 2.58
N PRO A 119 7.26 0.62 2.52
CA PRO A 119 6.33 1.70 2.80
C PRO A 119 5.11 1.51 1.88
N GLN A 120 3.90 1.55 2.44
CA GLN A 120 2.71 1.47 1.61
C GLN A 120 2.79 2.64 0.64
N ALA A 121 2.76 2.35 -0.66
CA ALA A 121 2.80 3.38 -1.69
C ALA A 121 1.74 4.42 -1.36
N GLU A 122 2.16 5.67 -1.22
CA GLU A 122 1.25 6.74 -0.89
C GLU A 122 0.17 6.81 -1.99
N PRO A 123 -1.12 6.85 -1.63
CA PRO A 123 -2.18 6.88 -2.61
C PRO A 123 -2.01 8.06 -3.56
N PHE A 124 -2.06 7.79 -4.88
CA PHE A 124 -2.00 8.79 -5.94
C PHE A 124 -0.70 9.64 -5.97
N ALA A 125 0.40 9.11 -5.42
CA ALA A 125 1.71 9.76 -5.45
C ALA A 125 2.29 9.89 -6.88
N GLU A 126 1.98 8.93 -7.75
CA GLU A 126 2.48 8.93 -9.13
C GLU A 126 1.73 9.91 -10.04
N PRO A 127 2.43 10.80 -10.76
CA PRO A 127 1.80 11.76 -11.68
C PRO A 127 0.93 11.12 -12.77
N ASP A 128 1.34 9.97 -13.31
CA ASP A 128 0.56 9.25 -14.32
C ASP A 128 -0.78 8.73 -13.79
N ASP A 129 -0.79 8.26 -12.53
CA ASP A 129 -2.03 7.85 -11.89
C ASP A 129 -2.97 9.04 -11.68
N ARG A 130 -2.44 10.20 -11.27
CA ARG A 130 -3.24 11.42 -11.12
C ARG A 130 -3.85 11.84 -12.45
N ARG A 131 -3.06 11.93 -13.52
CA ARG A 131 -3.54 12.26 -14.88
C ARG A 131 -4.67 11.32 -15.32
N ARG A 132 -4.47 10.01 -15.17
CA ARG A 132 -5.44 8.99 -15.59
C ARG A 132 -6.74 9.03 -14.77
N LEU A 133 -6.66 9.31 -13.48
CA LEU A 133 -7.81 9.24 -12.57
C LEU A 133 -8.60 10.55 -12.46
N SER A 134 -7.97 11.70 -12.71
CA SER A 134 -8.55 13.03 -12.46
C SER A 134 -9.92 13.23 -13.13
N ALA A 135 -10.06 12.86 -14.40
CA ALA A 135 -11.32 13.02 -15.12
C ALA A 135 -12.48 12.21 -14.50
N THR A 136 -12.20 10.99 -14.05
CA THR A 136 -13.21 10.13 -13.42
C THR A 136 -13.52 10.59 -11.99
N ALA A 137 -12.49 10.95 -11.24
CA ALA A 137 -12.62 11.48 -9.88
C ALA A 137 -13.42 12.79 -9.86
N GLY A 138 -13.12 13.74 -10.74
CA GLY A 138 -13.86 15.00 -10.83
C GLY A 138 -15.36 14.79 -11.14
N LYS A 139 -15.69 13.88 -12.07
CA LYS A 139 -17.08 13.50 -12.36
C LYS A 139 -17.78 12.89 -11.14
N ALA A 140 -17.09 12.04 -10.40
CA ALA A 140 -17.61 11.45 -9.18
C ALA A 140 -17.86 12.52 -8.10
N ALA A 141 -16.91 13.43 -7.90
CA ALA A 141 -17.02 14.53 -6.96
C ALA A 141 -18.24 15.42 -7.23
N LYS A 142 -18.45 15.83 -8.50
CA LYS A 142 -19.64 16.60 -8.90
C LYS A 142 -20.96 15.86 -8.63
N ARG A 143 -21.00 14.56 -8.90
CA ARG A 143 -22.20 13.73 -8.63
C ARG A 143 -22.49 13.61 -7.14
N ILE A 144 -21.45 13.42 -6.33
CA ILE A 144 -21.56 13.35 -4.87
C ILE A 144 -22.01 14.69 -4.30
N ALA A 145 -21.39 15.80 -4.71
CA ALA A 145 -21.80 17.14 -4.30
C ALA A 145 -23.29 17.38 -4.57
N ARG A 146 -23.75 17.05 -5.78
CA ARG A 146 -25.17 17.16 -6.13
C ARG A 146 -26.06 16.26 -5.27
N ALA A 147 -25.65 15.02 -5.02
CA ALA A 147 -26.45 14.09 -4.22
C ALA A 147 -26.58 14.54 -2.76
N TRP A 148 -25.52 15.11 -2.19
CA TRP A 148 -25.51 15.64 -0.82
C TRP A 148 -26.08 17.07 -0.71
N GLY A 149 -26.49 17.66 -1.83
CA GLY A 149 -27.04 19.01 -1.87
C GLY A 149 -26.03 20.11 -1.55
N LEU A 150 -24.75 19.89 -1.86
CA LEU A 150 -23.69 20.86 -1.59
C LEU A 150 -23.73 22.02 -2.59
N GLU A 151 -23.50 23.22 -2.10
CA GLU A 151 -23.15 24.37 -2.94
C GLU A 151 -21.72 24.22 -3.49
N ASP A 152 -21.41 24.90 -4.60
CA ASP A 152 -20.10 24.81 -5.23
C ASP A 152 -18.96 25.21 -4.26
N ALA A 153 -19.16 26.27 -3.48
CA ALA A 153 -18.19 26.70 -2.47
C ALA A 153 -17.93 25.64 -1.39
N GLN A 154 -18.98 24.91 -0.95
CA GLN A 154 -18.83 23.83 0.01
C GLN A 154 -18.09 22.64 -0.60
N ALA A 155 -18.38 22.31 -1.85
CA ALA A 155 -17.74 21.21 -2.55
C ALA A 155 -16.25 21.48 -2.81
N GLU A 156 -15.88 22.72 -3.15
CA GLU A 156 -14.48 23.15 -3.31
C GLU A 156 -13.68 22.92 -2.02
N VAL A 157 -14.23 23.34 -0.88
CA VAL A 157 -13.62 23.13 0.44
C VAL A 157 -13.53 21.63 0.77
N LEU A 158 -14.62 20.89 0.62
CA LEU A 158 -14.68 19.48 0.99
C LEU A 158 -13.67 18.64 0.20
N PHE A 159 -13.57 18.89 -1.12
CA PHE A 159 -12.68 18.14 -2.00
C PHE A 159 -11.29 18.75 -2.14
N ALA A 160 -11.00 19.88 -1.50
CA ALA A 160 -9.77 20.66 -1.66
C ALA A 160 -9.46 21.01 -3.12
N VAL A 161 -10.50 21.31 -3.91
CA VAL A 161 -10.37 21.65 -5.32
C VAL A 161 -10.52 23.16 -5.50
N PRO A 162 -9.54 23.86 -6.11
CA PRO A 162 -9.66 25.28 -6.39
C PRO A 162 -10.88 25.62 -7.26
N GLU A 163 -11.49 26.78 -7.03
CA GLU A 163 -12.70 27.22 -7.73
C GLU A 163 -12.59 27.12 -9.27
N ALA A 164 -11.50 27.64 -9.85
CA ALA A 164 -11.28 27.58 -11.29
C ALA A 164 -11.27 26.12 -11.79
N THR A 165 -10.60 25.25 -11.04
CA THR A 165 -10.56 23.81 -11.32
C THR A 165 -11.94 23.16 -11.20
N TRP A 166 -12.69 23.49 -10.15
CA TRP A 166 -14.04 22.98 -9.91
C TRP A 166 -15.01 23.35 -11.03
N ARG A 167 -14.90 24.57 -11.58
CA ARG A 167 -15.66 25.00 -12.76
C ARG A 167 -15.23 24.25 -14.02
N SER A 168 -13.93 24.07 -14.25
CA SER A 168 -13.42 23.35 -15.42
C SER A 168 -13.83 21.87 -15.48
N ILE A 169 -13.97 21.20 -14.32
CA ILE A 169 -14.50 19.83 -14.25
C ILE A 169 -15.92 19.76 -14.85
N ALA A 170 -16.76 20.77 -14.62
CA ALA A 170 -18.12 20.82 -15.17
C ALA A 170 -18.14 21.00 -16.69
N GLN A 171 -17.12 21.66 -17.25
CA GLN A 171 -16.99 21.93 -18.67
C GLN A 171 -16.32 20.77 -19.45
N SER A 172 -16.09 19.62 -18.81
CA SER A 172 -15.39 18.46 -19.39
C SER A 172 -13.99 18.80 -19.93
N GLN A 173 -13.35 19.83 -19.38
CA GLN A 173 -11.97 20.16 -19.69
C GLN A 173 -11.02 19.16 -19.04
N ALA A 174 -9.85 18.95 -19.67
CA ALA A 174 -8.80 18.12 -19.09
C ALA A 174 -8.19 18.86 -17.89
N VAL A 175 -8.54 18.41 -16.70
CA VAL A 175 -8.00 18.90 -15.44
C VAL A 175 -7.19 17.79 -14.78
N GLU A 176 -5.98 18.11 -14.35
CA GLU A 176 -5.22 17.28 -13.41
C GLU A 176 -5.51 17.72 -11.98
N LEU A 177 -6.04 16.81 -11.17
CA LEU A 177 -6.25 17.00 -9.74
C LEU A 177 -4.98 16.64 -8.99
N ASP A 178 -4.69 17.36 -7.91
CA ASP A 178 -3.58 17.03 -7.03
C ASP A 178 -3.87 15.77 -6.20
N GLN A 179 -2.83 15.31 -5.50
CA GLN A 179 -2.90 14.10 -4.68
C GLN A 179 -3.94 14.24 -3.56
N GLU A 180 -3.97 15.37 -2.84
CA GLU A 180 -4.90 15.58 -1.73
C GLU A 180 -6.36 15.54 -2.21
N SER A 181 -6.67 16.22 -3.32
CA SER A 181 -8.00 16.21 -3.94
C SER A 181 -8.44 14.79 -4.28
N LEU A 182 -7.56 13.99 -4.87
CA LEU A 182 -7.86 12.60 -5.22
C LEU A 182 -8.10 11.73 -3.98
N ILE A 183 -7.35 11.94 -2.89
CA ILE A 183 -7.57 11.24 -1.63
C ILE A 183 -8.94 11.62 -1.04
N ARG A 184 -9.27 12.91 -0.98
CA ARG A 184 -10.56 13.40 -0.45
C ARG A 184 -11.74 12.88 -1.26
N ILE A 185 -11.65 12.94 -2.59
CA ILE A 185 -12.67 12.39 -3.48
C ILE A 185 -12.81 10.87 -3.28
N SER A 186 -11.69 10.15 -3.15
CA SER A 186 -11.71 8.71 -2.87
C SER A 186 -12.40 8.40 -1.54
N ALA A 187 -12.13 9.18 -0.49
CA ALA A 187 -12.79 9.04 0.80
C ALA A 187 -14.31 9.26 0.69
N ALA A 188 -14.73 10.32 0.00
CA ALA A 188 -16.14 10.63 -0.23
C ALA A 188 -16.87 9.55 -1.05
N VAL A 189 -16.23 9.01 -2.09
CA VAL A 189 -16.77 7.87 -2.86
C VAL A 189 -16.98 6.65 -1.94
N GLY A 190 -16.03 6.39 -1.04
CA GLY A 190 -16.15 5.33 -0.03
C GLY A 190 -17.36 5.53 0.88
N ILE A 191 -17.51 6.74 1.44
CA ILE A 191 -18.66 7.12 2.28
C ILE A 191 -19.97 6.94 1.52
N PHE A 192 -20.05 7.51 0.31
CA PHE A 192 -21.24 7.46 -0.54
C PHE A 192 -21.70 6.02 -0.83
N LYS A 193 -20.76 5.13 -1.14
CA LYS A 193 -21.03 3.72 -1.39
C LYS A 193 -21.48 3.00 -0.12
N ALA A 194 -20.81 3.25 1.00
CA ALA A 194 -21.12 2.60 2.26
C ALA A 194 -22.52 3.02 2.76
N LEU A 195 -22.86 4.30 2.69
CA LEU A 195 -24.20 4.81 3.05
C LEU A 195 -25.32 4.14 2.25
N ARG A 196 -25.13 3.92 0.95
CA ARG A 196 -26.10 3.20 0.09
C ARG A 196 -26.22 1.70 0.39
N THR A 197 -25.27 1.15 1.13
CA THR A 197 -25.35 -0.23 1.60
C THR A 197 -26.14 -0.29 2.91
N VAL A 198 -26.02 0.73 3.76
CA VAL A 198 -26.72 0.83 5.05
C VAL A 198 -28.17 1.26 4.88
N PHE A 199 -28.42 2.25 4.02
CA PHE A 199 -29.75 2.85 3.84
C PHE A 199 -30.36 2.42 2.51
N ALA A 200 -31.62 1.97 2.54
CA ALA A 200 -32.35 1.51 1.36
C ALA A 200 -33.10 2.64 0.61
N ASP A 201 -33.22 3.82 1.21
CA ASP A 201 -34.00 4.95 0.70
C ASP A 201 -33.13 6.21 0.48
N SER A 202 -33.78 7.37 0.29
CA SER A 202 -33.10 8.66 0.11
C SER A 202 -32.30 9.11 1.34
N MET A 203 -32.34 8.38 2.46
CA MET A 203 -31.52 8.69 3.63
C MET A 203 -30.02 8.61 3.32
N ALA A 204 -29.59 7.73 2.41
CA ALA A 204 -28.18 7.64 2.01
C ALA A 204 -27.61 8.98 1.48
N ASP A 205 -28.45 9.80 0.86
CA ASP A 205 -28.08 11.10 0.30
C ASP A 205 -28.28 12.25 1.28
N ARG A 206 -29.24 12.14 2.20
CA ARG A 206 -29.54 13.18 3.19
C ARG A 206 -28.68 13.10 4.44
N TRP A 207 -28.30 11.89 4.87
CA TRP A 207 -27.54 11.65 6.11
C TRP A 207 -26.29 12.52 6.25
N PRO A 208 -25.48 12.77 5.20
CA PRO A 208 -24.29 13.62 5.30
C PRO A 208 -24.58 15.07 5.69
N SER A 209 -25.80 15.55 5.44
CA SER A 209 -26.22 16.93 5.67
C SER A 209 -27.10 17.09 6.91
N ILE A 210 -27.39 16.00 7.62
CA ILE A 210 -28.19 16.02 8.85
C ILE A 210 -27.24 16.10 10.05
N ALA A 211 -27.52 17.03 10.97
CA ALA A 211 -26.81 17.14 12.24
C ALA A 211 -26.78 15.78 12.96
N ASN A 212 -25.58 15.34 13.34
CA ASN A 212 -25.37 14.00 13.86
C ASN A 212 -24.91 14.07 15.32
N LYS A 213 -25.72 13.47 16.21
CA LYS A 213 -25.48 13.43 17.67
C LYS A 213 -24.33 12.50 18.07
N ASN A 214 -23.76 11.74 17.14
CA ASN A 214 -22.58 10.95 17.43
C ASN A 214 -21.42 11.89 17.81
N ALA A 215 -20.71 11.56 18.90
CA ALA A 215 -19.58 12.35 19.41
C ALA A 215 -18.51 12.64 18.34
N LEU A 216 -18.39 11.80 17.30
CA LEU A 216 -17.50 12.01 16.16
C LEU A 216 -17.74 13.35 15.44
N PHE A 217 -19.00 13.82 15.40
CA PHE A 217 -19.42 15.00 14.64
C PHE A 217 -19.69 16.22 15.51
N ARG A 218 -19.72 16.10 16.85
CA ARG A 218 -19.92 17.22 17.79
C ARG A 218 -21.17 18.05 17.45
N ASP A 219 -22.29 17.37 17.23
CA ASP A 219 -23.59 17.94 16.83
C ASP A 219 -23.62 18.66 15.46
N LEU A 220 -22.52 18.64 14.71
CA LEU A 220 -22.49 19.08 13.32
C LEU A 220 -23.02 17.99 12.39
N SER A 221 -23.39 18.37 11.17
CA SER A 221 -23.54 17.39 10.10
C SER A 221 -22.19 16.78 9.73
N PRO A 222 -22.16 15.52 9.23
CA PRO A 222 -20.93 14.90 8.74
C PRO A 222 -20.20 15.76 7.69
N VAL A 223 -20.90 16.42 6.78
CA VAL A 223 -20.30 17.31 5.77
C VAL A 223 -19.63 18.52 6.42
N GLU A 224 -20.29 19.20 7.36
CA GLU A 224 -19.71 20.35 8.07
C GLU A 224 -18.43 19.94 8.83
N ALA A 225 -18.49 18.84 9.55
CA ALA A 225 -17.33 18.32 10.26
C ALA A 225 -16.17 18.01 9.29
N MET A 226 -16.45 17.37 8.15
CA MET A 226 -15.45 17.07 7.11
C MET A 226 -14.86 18.31 6.45
N MET A 227 -15.63 19.39 6.28
CA MET A 227 -15.11 20.65 5.74
C MET A 227 -14.20 21.36 6.76
N ILE A 228 -14.54 21.32 8.05
CA ILE A 228 -13.76 21.97 9.11
C ILE A 228 -12.44 21.24 9.38
N ASP A 229 -12.52 19.94 9.62
CA ASP A 229 -11.37 19.12 10.05
C ASP A 229 -10.65 18.46 8.85
N GLY A 230 -11.16 18.66 7.63
CA GLY A 230 -10.55 18.22 6.38
C GLY A 230 -10.43 16.70 6.22
N LEU A 231 -9.36 16.29 5.52
CA LEU A 231 -9.11 14.89 5.17
C LEU A 231 -9.12 13.93 6.39
N PRO A 232 -8.48 14.23 7.54
CA PRO A 232 -8.56 13.37 8.72
C PRO A 232 -10.00 13.00 9.11
N LYS A 233 -10.90 13.98 9.14
CA LYS A 233 -12.31 13.75 9.46
C LYS A 233 -13.06 13.01 8.37
N MET A 234 -12.72 13.21 7.10
CA MET A 234 -13.27 12.40 6.01
C MET A 234 -12.91 10.92 6.18
N LEU A 235 -11.68 10.62 6.58
CA LEU A 235 -11.25 9.24 6.83
C LEU A 235 -11.91 8.63 8.07
N ASP A 236 -12.08 9.40 9.15
CA ASP A 236 -12.85 8.97 10.32
C ASP A 236 -14.31 8.68 9.97
N THR A 237 -14.95 9.58 9.22
CA THR A 237 -16.33 9.43 8.75
C THR A 237 -16.48 8.19 7.90
N ARG A 238 -15.55 7.96 6.98
CA ARG A 238 -15.52 6.74 6.16
C ARG A 238 -15.44 5.48 7.01
N ARG A 239 -14.53 5.42 7.98
CA ARG A 239 -14.42 4.28 8.91
C ARG A 239 -15.70 4.06 9.69
N HIS A 240 -16.30 5.13 10.20
CA HIS A 240 -17.57 5.07 10.93
C HIS A 240 -18.69 4.47 10.08
N VAL A 241 -18.86 4.92 8.83
CA VAL A 241 -19.89 4.38 7.94
C VAL A 241 -19.59 2.94 7.50
N GLU A 242 -18.32 2.62 7.22
CA GLU A 242 -17.91 1.25 6.91
C GLU A 242 -18.15 0.29 8.10
N ALA A 243 -18.04 0.76 9.34
CA ALA A 243 -18.39 -0.02 10.53
C ALA A 243 -19.89 -0.27 10.63
N MET A 244 -20.73 0.73 10.32
CA MET A 244 -22.19 0.56 10.26
C MET A 244 -22.61 -0.54 9.27
N VAL A 245 -21.93 -0.65 8.12
CA VAL A 245 -22.16 -1.73 7.14
C VAL A 245 -21.86 -3.11 7.74
N GLN A 246 -20.91 -3.19 8.67
CA GLN A 246 -20.50 -4.44 9.31
C GLN A 246 -21.33 -4.78 10.56
N GLY A 247 -22.30 -3.92 10.93
CA GLY A 247 -23.12 -4.07 12.14
C GLY A 247 -22.34 -3.84 13.44
N LEU A 248 -21.28 -3.03 13.39
CA LEU A 248 -20.41 -2.67 14.52
C LEU A 248 -20.72 -1.28 15.07
#